data_AF-A0A436AIE3-F1
#
_entry.id   AF-A0A436AIE3-F1
#
_cell.length_a   1.000
_cell.length_b   1.000
_cell.length_c   1.000
_cell.angle_alpha   90.00
_cell.angle_beta   90.00
_cell.angle_gamma   90.00
#
_symmetry.space_group_name_H-M   'P 1'
#
loop_
_entity.id
_entity.type
_entity.pdbx_description
1 polymer ?
#
loop_
_entity_poly.entity_id
_entity_poly.type
_entity_poly.pdbx_seq_one_letter_code
_entity_poly.pdbx_strand_id
1 'polypeptide(L)'
;LKTGHSARDIPLVGGALAAIKLHPDGFPRYRDKAASLSALVNKVLASKELLPTSEHSLYSLRHTFEDRLTAVEAPEKVIASLMGHKWIRPKYGAGPSLAQKREWLQKIAFTPPGRM
;
A
#
# COMPACT_ATOMS: atom_id res chain seq x y z
N LEU A 1 2.48 17.00 4.93
CA LEU A 1 1.97 16.73 3.56
C LEU A 1 2.11 17.99 2.73
N LYS A 2 2.78 17.96 1.55
CA LYS A 2 3.08 19.17 0.76
C LYS A 2 1.89 19.68 -0.08
N THR A 3 0.85 18.87 -0.32
CA THR A 3 -0.38 19.29 -1.02
C THR A 3 -1.60 18.51 -0.50
N GLY A 4 -2.75 19.15 -0.35
CA GLY A 4 -3.99 18.50 0.13
C GLY A 4 -4.46 17.33 -0.74
N HIS A 5 -4.04 17.29 -2.02
CA HIS A 5 -4.37 16.21 -2.96
C HIS A 5 -3.67 14.87 -2.67
N SER A 6 -2.67 14.85 -1.79
CA SER A 6 -1.95 13.63 -1.42
C SER A 6 -2.56 12.88 -0.23
N ALA A 7 -3.50 13.52 0.48
CA ALA A 7 -4.32 12.86 1.49
C ALA A 7 -5.24 11.83 0.84
N ARG A 8 -5.27 10.63 1.41
CA ARG A 8 -6.07 9.52 0.88
C ARG A 8 -6.45 8.57 1.99
N ASP A 9 -7.69 8.11 1.93
CA ASP A 9 -8.15 7.01 2.78
C ASP A 9 -7.88 5.68 2.08
N ILE A 10 -7.21 4.79 2.81
CA ILE A 10 -6.89 3.42 2.38
C ILE A 10 -7.49 2.47 3.42
N PRO A 11 -8.45 1.60 3.03
CA PRO A 11 -8.95 0.59 3.93
C PRO A 11 -7.88 -0.46 4.23
N LEU A 12 -7.72 -0.83 5.50
CA LEU A 12 -6.81 -1.90 5.91
C LEU A 12 -7.53 -3.25 5.79
N VAL A 13 -6.90 -4.21 5.11
CA VAL A 13 -7.43 -5.57 4.89
C VAL A 13 -6.32 -6.61 5.05
N GLY A 14 -6.68 -7.87 5.25
CA GLY A 14 -5.73 -8.99 5.38
C GLY A 14 -4.63 -8.74 6.41
N GLY A 15 -3.38 -9.05 6.05
CA GLY A 15 -2.22 -8.84 6.91
C GLY A 15 -2.02 -7.40 7.40
N ALA A 16 -2.41 -6.39 6.63
CA ALA A 16 -2.30 -4.99 7.05
C ALA A 16 -3.25 -4.66 8.22
N LEU A 17 -4.48 -5.19 8.18
CA LEU A 17 -5.42 -5.05 9.29
C LEU A 17 -4.94 -5.82 10.52
N ALA A 18 -4.41 -7.03 10.34
CA ALA A 18 -3.86 -7.82 11.45
C ALA A 18 -2.68 -7.09 12.12
N ALA A 19 -1.76 -6.53 11.34
CA ALA A 19 -0.61 -5.79 11.86
C ALA A 19 -1.04 -4.57 12.70
N ILE A 20 -2.00 -3.78 12.24
CA ILE A 20 -2.48 -2.60 12.98
C ILE A 20 -3.33 -2.99 14.19
N LYS A 21 -4.02 -4.13 14.18
CA LYS A 21 -4.69 -4.65 15.39
C LYS A 21 -3.68 -4.99 16.51
N LEU A 22 -2.49 -5.49 16.15
CA LEU A 22 -1.39 -5.75 17.09
C LEU A 22 -0.64 -4.47 17.49
N HIS A 23 -0.67 -3.45 16.64
CA HIS A 23 -0.03 -2.15 16.84
C HIS A 23 -1.05 -1.02 16.69
N PRO A 24 -1.97 -0.82 17.65
CA PRO A 24 -3.07 0.13 17.53
C PRO A 24 -2.59 1.58 17.39
N ASP A 25 -1.46 1.93 17.98
CA ASP A 25 -0.83 3.26 17.84
C ASP A 25 -0.02 3.42 16.55
N GLY A 26 -0.03 2.38 15.69
CA GLY A 26 0.77 2.27 14.49
C GLY A 26 2.26 2.15 14.80
N PHE A 27 3.09 2.90 14.07
CA PHE A 27 4.55 2.85 14.18
C PHE A 27 5.14 4.25 14.46
N PRO A 28 4.96 4.82 15.68
CA PRO A 28 5.36 6.19 15.99
C PRO A 28 6.83 6.50 15.71
N ARG A 29 7.72 5.51 15.92
CA ARG A 29 9.16 5.63 15.68
C ARG A 29 9.51 6.10 14.25
N TYR A 30 8.69 5.72 13.27
CA TYR A 30 8.94 5.97 11.84
C TYR A 30 8.01 7.02 11.22
N ARG A 31 7.15 7.66 12.02
CA ARG A 31 6.27 8.74 11.55
C ARG A 31 7.12 9.87 10.98
N ASP A 32 6.81 10.29 9.74
CA ASP A 32 7.54 11.30 8.96
C ASP A 32 9.05 11.01 8.72
N LYS A 33 9.51 9.79 9.00
CA LYS A 33 10.92 9.37 8.83
C LYS A 33 11.07 8.33 7.72
N ALA A 34 10.51 8.62 6.54
CA ALA A 34 10.43 7.68 5.41
C ALA A 34 11.81 7.17 4.96
N ALA A 35 12.83 8.03 4.91
CA ALA A 35 14.18 7.62 4.52
C ALA A 35 14.80 6.62 5.50
N SER A 36 14.66 6.86 6.81
CA SER A 36 15.16 5.97 7.86
C SER A 36 14.43 4.63 7.86
N LEU A 37 13.11 4.64 7.69
CA LEU A 37 12.31 3.42 7.54
C LEU A 37 12.78 2.61 6.32
N SER A 38 12.92 3.27 5.16
CA SER A 38 13.34 2.63 3.92
C SER A 38 14.72 1.98 4.05
N ALA A 39 15.70 2.71 4.60
CA ALA A 39 17.05 2.18 4.81
C ALA A 39 17.05 0.94 5.73
N LEU A 40 16.29 0.99 6.83
CA LEU A 40 16.20 -0.13 7.77
C LEU A 40 15.54 -1.36 7.12
N VAL A 41 14.40 -1.18 6.46
CA VAL A 41 13.67 -2.29 5.83
C VAL A 41 14.50 -2.92 4.71
N ASN A 42 15.12 -2.11 3.84
CA ASN A 42 16.00 -2.62 2.79
C ASN A 42 17.18 -3.41 3.37
N LYS A 43 17.81 -2.92 4.44
CA LYS A 43 18.87 -3.66 5.14
C LYS A 43 18.39 -5.02 5.64
N VAL A 44 17.20 -5.07 6.24
CA VAL A 44 16.62 -6.31 6.75
C VAL A 44 16.29 -7.28 5.60
N LEU A 45 15.68 -6.80 4.52
CA LEU A 45 15.35 -7.63 3.36
C LEU A 45 16.63 -8.22 2.72
N ALA A 46 17.67 -7.40 2.54
CA ALA A 46 18.96 -7.85 2.01
C ALA A 46 19.62 -8.89 2.92
N SER A 47 19.67 -8.63 4.24
CA SER A 47 20.28 -9.57 5.21
C SER A 47 19.57 -10.92 5.30
N LYS A 48 18.31 -10.98 4.87
CA LYS A 48 17.48 -12.19 4.89
C LYS A 48 17.29 -12.79 3.49
N GLU A 49 18.01 -12.28 2.48
CA GLU A 49 17.92 -12.75 1.10
C GLU A 49 16.48 -12.70 0.53
N LEU A 50 15.70 -11.71 0.98
CA LEU A 50 14.31 -11.50 0.58
C LEU A 50 14.15 -10.56 -0.63
N LEU A 51 15.26 -10.21 -1.28
CA LEU A 51 15.29 -9.42 -2.50
C LEU A 51 15.60 -10.37 -3.66
N PRO A 52 14.64 -10.60 -4.59
CA PRO A 52 14.86 -11.53 -5.71
C PRO A 52 16.04 -11.13 -6.60
N THR A 53 16.29 -9.83 -6.76
CA THR A 53 17.42 -9.27 -7.51
C THR A 53 17.93 -7.98 -6.84
N SER A 54 19.10 -7.49 -7.26
CA SER A 54 19.68 -6.22 -6.78
C SER A 54 18.82 -4.98 -7.08
N GLU A 55 17.95 -5.07 -8.09
CA GLU A 55 17.03 -3.98 -8.47
C GLU A 55 15.81 -3.88 -7.54
N HIS A 56 15.58 -4.88 -6.68
CA HIS A 56 14.46 -4.88 -5.76
C HIS A 56 14.76 -4.09 -4.49
N SER A 57 13.76 -3.39 -4.00
CA SER A 57 13.80 -2.63 -2.75
C SER A 57 12.44 -2.64 -2.06
N LEU A 58 12.33 -2.00 -0.90
CA LEU A 58 11.05 -1.70 -0.24
C LEU A 58 10.05 -1.06 -1.21
N TYR A 59 10.52 -0.21 -2.13
CA TYR A 59 9.64 0.47 -3.09
C TYR A 59 9.02 -0.51 -4.09
N SER A 60 9.65 -1.66 -4.36
CA SER A 60 9.10 -2.70 -5.21
C SER A 60 7.76 -3.24 -4.69
N LEU A 61 7.52 -3.24 -3.38
CA LEU A 61 6.21 -3.61 -2.81
C LEU A 61 5.09 -2.66 -3.28
N ARG A 62 5.40 -1.39 -3.54
CA ARG A 62 4.44 -0.43 -4.10
C ARG A 62 4.12 -0.74 -5.56
N HIS A 63 5.11 -1.17 -6.35
CA HIS A 63 4.88 -1.65 -7.71
C HIS A 63 4.01 -2.91 -7.71
N THR A 64 4.34 -3.91 -6.90
CA THR A 64 3.52 -5.11 -6.73
C THR A 64 2.08 -4.79 -6.33
N PHE A 65 1.86 -3.76 -5.52
CA PHE A 65 0.53 -3.33 -5.13
C PHE A 65 -0.29 -2.81 -6.32
N GLU A 66 0.30 -2.01 -7.21
CA GLU A 66 -0.33 -1.56 -8.45
C GLU A 66 -0.55 -2.73 -9.43
N ASP A 67 0.46 -3.56 -9.64
CA ASP A 67 0.39 -4.72 -10.54
C ASP A 67 -0.71 -5.70 -10.14
N ARG A 68 -0.85 -5.98 -8.83
CA ARG A 68 -1.89 -6.89 -8.33
C ARG A 68 -3.30 -6.29 -8.49
N LEU A 69 -3.46 -4.98 -8.33
CA LEU A 69 -4.74 -4.32 -8.58
C LEU A 69 -5.10 -4.39 -10.07
N THR A 70 -4.12 -4.18 -10.95
CA THR A 70 -4.29 -4.32 -12.40
C THR A 70 -4.64 -5.76 -12.77
N ALA A 71 -4.00 -6.75 -12.16
CA ALA A 71 -4.24 -8.18 -12.43
C ALA A 71 -5.66 -8.64 -12.05
N VAL A 72 -6.33 -7.97 -11.11
CA VAL A 72 -7.74 -8.22 -10.78
C VAL A 72 -8.69 -7.29 -11.52
N GLU A 73 -8.20 -6.50 -12.48
CA GLU A 73 -8.98 -5.56 -13.30
C GLU A 73 -9.67 -4.47 -12.47
N ALA A 74 -9.01 -3.96 -11.43
CA ALA A 74 -9.53 -2.84 -10.67
C ALA A 74 -9.66 -1.59 -11.57
N PRO A 75 -10.75 -0.81 -11.47
CA PRO A 75 -10.93 0.39 -12.28
C PRO A 75 -9.77 1.37 -12.07
N GLU A 76 -9.28 1.96 -13.16
CA GLU A 76 -8.11 2.84 -13.17
C GLU A 76 -8.28 4.03 -12.19
N LYS A 77 -9.51 4.54 -12.02
CA LYS A 77 -9.85 5.57 -11.01
C LYS A 77 -9.64 5.09 -9.56
N VAL A 78 -9.89 3.81 -9.27
CA VAL A 78 -9.64 3.18 -7.97
C VAL A 78 -8.15 3.02 -7.75
N ILE A 79 -7.41 2.50 -8.74
CA ILE A 79 -5.95 2.34 -8.69
C ILE A 79 -5.28 3.69 -8.44
N ALA A 80 -5.60 4.70 -9.24
CA ALA A 80 -5.05 6.05 -9.08
C ALA A 80 -5.36 6.64 -7.69
N SER A 81 -6.57 6.41 -7.17
CA SER A 81 -6.95 6.88 -5.83
C SER A 81 -6.17 6.18 -4.71
N LEU A 82 -5.94 4.87 -4.82
CA LEU A 82 -5.17 4.09 -3.83
C LEU A 82 -3.68 4.41 -3.89
N MET A 83 -3.14 4.57 -5.10
CA MET A 83 -1.75 4.93 -5.33
C MET A 83 -1.46 6.40 -5.01
N GLY A 84 -2.46 7.26 -5.03
CA GLY A 84 -2.26 8.72 -4.92
C GLY A 84 -1.70 9.33 -6.20
N HIS A 85 -1.97 8.71 -7.35
CA HIS A 85 -1.58 9.22 -8.67
C HIS A 85 -2.60 10.26 -9.15
N LYS A 86 -2.14 11.22 -9.96
CA LYS A 86 -3.02 12.21 -10.57
C LYS A 86 -3.92 11.51 -11.60
N TRP A 87 -5.23 11.58 -11.40
CA TRP A 87 -6.20 11.15 -12.38
C TRP A 87 -6.39 12.22 -13.45
N ILE A 88 -6.11 11.91 -14.71
CA ILE A 88 -6.04 12.90 -15.81
C ILE A 88 -7.43 13.29 -16.34
N ARG A 89 -8.47 12.48 -16.10
CA ARG A 89 -9.84 12.80 -16.56
C ARG A 89 -10.53 13.83 -15.67
N PRO A 90 -11.55 14.55 -16.19
CA PRO A 90 -12.33 15.50 -15.41
C PRO A 90 -12.86 14.86 -14.12
N LYS A 91 -12.70 15.57 -12.99
CA LYS A 91 -13.19 15.12 -11.68
C LYS A 91 -14.70 15.27 -11.61
N TYR A 92 -15.42 14.30 -12.16
CA TYR A 92 -16.86 14.14 -11.91
C TYR A 92 -17.09 13.17 -10.75
N GLY A 93 -18.01 13.56 -9.86
CA GLY A 93 -18.42 12.81 -8.66
C GLY A 93 -17.39 12.77 -7.53
N ALA A 94 -17.75 12.11 -6.42
CA ALA A 94 -16.96 12.05 -5.18
C ALA A 94 -15.69 11.17 -5.26
N GLY A 95 -15.45 10.49 -6.39
CA GLY A 95 -14.44 9.45 -6.49
C GLY A 95 -14.88 8.12 -5.87
N PRO A 96 -14.00 7.11 -5.84
CA PRO A 96 -14.32 5.80 -5.28
C PRO A 96 -14.50 5.89 -3.76
N SER A 97 -15.60 5.33 -3.26
CA SER A 97 -15.90 5.28 -1.82
C SER A 97 -14.93 4.36 -1.07
N LEU A 98 -14.87 4.51 0.26
CA LEU A 98 -14.06 3.63 1.11
C LEU A 98 -14.48 2.14 0.97
N ALA A 99 -15.78 1.89 0.82
CA ALA A 99 -16.33 0.54 0.61
C ALA A 99 -15.88 -0.06 -0.73
N GLN A 100 -15.92 0.73 -1.81
CA GLN A 100 -15.44 0.30 -3.14
C GLN A 100 -13.93 0.01 -3.12
N LYS A 101 -13.14 0.88 -2.49
CA LYS A 101 -11.70 0.63 -2.31
C LYS A 101 -11.46 -0.68 -1.55
N ARG A 102 -12.22 -0.93 -0.47
CA ARG A 102 -12.10 -2.16 0.33
C ARG A 102 -12.39 -3.41 -0.48
N GLU A 103 -13.42 -3.40 -1.33
CA GLU A 103 -13.77 -4.52 -2.20
C GLU A 103 -12.58 -4.94 -3.08
N TRP A 104 -11.95 -3.99 -3.75
CA TRP A 104 -10.78 -4.27 -4.60
C TRP A 104 -9.56 -4.69 -3.78
N LEU A 105 -9.32 -4.06 -2.63
CA LEU A 105 -8.21 -4.46 -1.76
C LEU A 105 -8.36 -5.87 -1.19
N GLN A 106 -9.59 -6.33 -0.93
CA GLN A 106 -9.81 -7.70 -0.45
C GLN A 106 -9.38 -8.75 -1.49
N LYS A 107 -9.55 -8.47 -2.79
CA LYS A 107 -9.13 -9.40 -3.87
C LYS A 107 -7.61 -9.60 -3.93
N ILE A 108 -6.83 -8.62 -3.46
CA ILE A 108 -5.36 -8.66 -3.45
C ILE A 108 -4.78 -8.72 -2.04
N ALA A 109 -5.62 -8.95 -1.03
CA ALA A 109 -5.16 -8.98 0.35
C ALA A 109 -4.11 -10.09 0.52
N PHE A 110 -3.03 -9.79 1.26
CA PHE A 110 -2.11 -10.83 1.68
C PHE A 110 -2.75 -11.61 2.82
N THR A 111 -3.01 -12.90 2.57
CA THR A 111 -3.46 -13.86 3.59
C THR A 111 -2.23 -14.65 4.03
N PRO A 112 -1.81 -14.55 5.30
CA PRO A 112 -0.69 -15.35 5.77
C PRO A 112 -1.04 -16.84 5.67
N PRO A 113 -0.10 -17.72 5.29
CA PRO A 113 -0.31 -19.16 5.37
C PRO A 113 -0.65 -19.53 6.82
N GLY A 114 -1.67 -20.37 7.01
CA GLY A 114 -2.31 -20.59 8.31
C GLY A 114 -1.35 -21.10 9.39
N ARG A 115 -0.77 -20.17 10.16
CA ARG A 115 -0.28 -20.25 11.54
C ARG A 115 0.41 -18.93 11.87
N MET A 116 -0.21 -18.12 12.73
CA MET A 116 0.48 -17.27 13.70
C MET A 116 0.13 -17.81 15.07
#